data_AF-A0A498MIW9-F1
#
_entry.id   AF-A0A498MIW9-F1
#
_cell.length_a   1.000
_cell.length_b   1.000
_cell.length_c   1.000
_cell.angle_alpha   90.00
_cell.angle_beta   90.00
_cell.angle_gamma   90.00
#
_symmetry.space_group_name_H-M   'P 1'
#
loop_
_entity.id
_entity.type
_entity.pdbx_description
1 polymer ?
#
loop_
_entity_poly.entity_id
_entity_poly.type
_entity_poly.pdbx_seq_one_letter_code
_entity_poly.pdbx_strand_id
1 'polypeptide(L)'
;MCIKNEMADLMNNNVFLAFCTYATIVVLKMMFMAPLTGYYRMTRKAFSNWEDTAIRQKDPEKRKKMLQTHPDVERVRRCHQNDLENIVPFVVIGLLYALTGPDLSTALLHFRVFVGSRFIHTVSYVLALPQPSREVVHMIDSEVFLAFSTYATIVVLKMMLMSFMTSYFRMTKKAFSNPEDTNLSAKASEDRKKLVRVDPDVERVRRCHLNDLENIVPFVVIGLLYALTGPDLSTALLHFRVFVGSRFVHTVAYVMAVPQPTRALAFAVGLFTTFSMAYRVLTTSLFL
;
A
#
# COMPACT_ATOMS: atom_id res chain seq x y z
N MET A 1 49.33 -12.21 -14.56
CA MET A 1 48.50 -13.39 -14.88
C MET A 1 47.33 -13.53 -13.90
N CYS A 2 47.57 -13.44 -12.58
CA CYS A 2 46.52 -13.48 -11.52
C CYS A 2 45.33 -12.52 -11.75
N ILE A 3 45.59 -11.22 -11.95
CA ILE A 3 44.53 -10.19 -12.11
C ILE A 3 43.65 -10.44 -13.35
N LYS A 4 44.22 -10.97 -14.44
CA LYS A 4 43.45 -11.29 -15.65
C LYS A 4 42.47 -12.44 -15.41
N ASN A 5 42.84 -13.40 -14.55
CA ASN A 5 41.99 -14.53 -14.22
C ASN A 5 40.85 -14.10 -13.29
N GLU A 6 41.13 -13.28 -12.28
CA GLU A 6 40.10 -12.74 -11.37
C GLU A 6 39.09 -11.83 -12.08
N MET A 7 39.56 -11.02 -13.03
CA MET A 7 38.67 -10.20 -13.89
C MET A 7 37.79 -11.07 -14.79
N ALA A 8 38.33 -12.18 -15.32
CA ALA A 8 37.56 -13.12 -16.12
C ALA A 8 36.48 -13.83 -15.29
N ASP A 9 36.78 -14.15 -14.03
CA ASP A 9 35.81 -14.74 -13.10
C ASP A 9 34.69 -13.76 -12.72
N LEU A 10 35.01 -12.47 -12.54
CA LEU A 10 34.01 -11.42 -12.32
C LEU A 10 33.08 -11.25 -13.53
N MET A 11 33.64 -11.30 -14.75
CA MET A 11 32.86 -11.22 -15.99
C MET A 11 31.96 -12.44 -16.22
N ASN A 12 32.25 -13.57 -15.57
CA ASN A 12 31.40 -14.77 -15.59
C ASN A 12 30.33 -14.78 -14.47
N ASN A 13 30.30 -13.78 -13.59
CA ASN A 13 29.28 -13.68 -12.54
C ASN A 13 27.95 -13.19 -13.12
N ASN A 14 26.92 -14.03 -13.04
CA ASN A 14 25.56 -13.73 -13.50
C ASN A 14 24.96 -12.45 -12.89
N VAL A 15 25.29 -12.13 -11.64
CA VAL A 15 24.82 -10.91 -10.95
C VAL A 15 25.48 -9.67 -11.55
N PHE A 16 26.78 -9.74 -11.82
CA PHE A 16 27.53 -8.64 -12.42
C PHE A 16 27.09 -8.40 -13.87
N LEU A 17 26.87 -9.46 -14.64
CA LEU A 17 26.29 -9.37 -15.99
C LEU A 17 24.88 -8.76 -15.96
N ALA A 18 24.03 -9.19 -15.02
CA ALA A 18 22.72 -8.59 -14.82
C ALA A 18 22.83 -7.09 -14.49
N PHE A 19 23.71 -6.71 -13.57
CA PHE A 19 23.96 -5.30 -13.27
C PHE A 19 24.39 -4.52 -14.53
N CYS A 20 25.38 -5.00 -15.28
CA CYS A 20 25.88 -4.35 -16.50
C CYS A 20 24.77 -4.16 -17.54
N THR A 21 23.92 -5.15 -17.76
CA THR A 21 22.81 -5.05 -18.71
C THR A 21 21.78 -4.00 -18.27
N TYR A 22 21.32 -4.03 -17.02
CA TYR A 22 20.36 -3.05 -16.51
C TYR A 22 20.94 -1.64 -16.42
N ALA A 23 22.19 -1.48 -15.99
CA ALA A 23 22.92 -0.21 -15.98
C ALA A 23 23.02 0.38 -17.39
N THR A 24 23.35 -0.44 -18.38
CA THR A 24 23.41 -0.01 -19.79
C THR A 24 22.04 0.48 -20.28
N ILE A 25 20.96 -0.26 -19.98
CA ILE A 25 19.60 0.10 -20.38
C ILE A 25 19.20 1.47 -19.81
N VAL A 26 19.44 1.72 -18.51
CA VAL A 26 19.05 2.99 -17.90
C VAL A 26 19.92 4.16 -18.37
N VAL A 27 21.22 3.93 -18.60
CA VAL A 27 22.12 4.96 -19.15
C VAL A 27 21.73 5.31 -20.58
N LEU A 28 21.44 4.33 -21.44
CA LEU A 28 20.96 4.59 -22.80
C LEU A 28 19.66 5.40 -22.80
N LYS A 29 18.73 5.05 -21.91
CA LYS A 29 17.48 5.80 -21.72
C LYS A 29 17.75 7.23 -21.27
N MET A 30 18.66 7.46 -20.32
CA MET A 30 19.06 8.79 -19.86
C MET A 30 19.65 9.62 -21.01
N MET A 31 20.52 9.01 -21.82
CA MET A 31 21.10 9.65 -23.01
C MET A 31 20.03 10.02 -24.04
N PHE A 32 18.97 9.21 -24.19
CA PHE A 32 17.86 9.48 -25.11
C PHE A 32 17.00 10.68 -24.70
N MET A 33 16.96 11.04 -23.42
CA MET A 33 16.18 12.21 -22.97
C MET A 33 16.74 13.55 -23.47
N ALA A 34 18.05 13.64 -23.71
CA ALA A 34 18.68 14.84 -24.25
C ALA A 34 18.21 15.19 -25.68
N PRO A 35 18.29 14.30 -26.70
CA PRO A 35 17.75 14.57 -28.03
C PRO A 35 16.22 14.73 -28.01
N LEU A 36 15.51 14.04 -27.11
CA LEU A 36 14.06 14.24 -26.94
C LEU A 36 13.73 15.67 -26.48
N THR A 37 14.50 16.22 -25.54
CA THR A 37 14.36 17.62 -25.11
C THR A 37 14.62 18.57 -26.29
N GLY A 38 15.65 18.28 -27.10
CA GLY A 38 15.93 19.03 -28.33
C GLY A 38 14.78 19.00 -29.33
N TYR A 39 14.19 17.83 -29.56
CA TYR A 39 13.03 17.65 -30.43
C TYR A 39 11.83 18.51 -29.98
N TYR A 40 11.50 18.51 -28.69
CA TYR A 40 10.40 19.33 -28.16
C TYR A 40 10.70 20.83 -28.23
N ARG A 41 11.95 21.27 -28.01
CA ARG A 41 12.35 22.68 -28.22
C ARG A 41 12.15 23.10 -29.67
N MET A 42 12.54 22.24 -30.61
CA MET A 42 12.44 22.52 -32.04
C MET A 42 10.98 22.55 -32.53
N THR A 43 10.13 21.64 -32.07
CA THR A 43 8.71 21.59 -32.45
C THR A 43 7.89 22.70 -31.79
N ARG A 44 8.15 23.04 -30.52
CA ARG A 44 7.43 24.09 -29.78
C ARG A 44 7.99 25.50 -29.95
N LYS A 45 9.11 25.67 -30.67
CA LYS A 45 9.81 26.96 -30.87
C LYS A 45 10.13 27.68 -29.56
N ALA A 46 10.45 26.91 -28.53
CA ALA A 46 10.70 27.39 -27.17
C ALA A 46 12.16 27.10 -26.80
N PHE A 47 12.94 28.15 -26.62
CA PHE A 47 14.38 28.07 -26.39
C PHE A 47 14.76 28.82 -25.11
N SER A 48 15.76 28.32 -24.40
CA SER A 48 16.31 28.99 -23.22
C SER A 48 17.38 30.02 -23.58
N ASN A 49 18.16 29.73 -24.62
CA ASN A 49 19.33 30.51 -24.96
C ASN A 49 19.06 31.39 -26.18
N TRP A 50 19.57 32.62 -26.15
CA TRP A 50 19.43 33.57 -27.24
C TRP A 50 20.16 33.11 -28.51
N GLU A 51 21.31 32.46 -28.38
CA GLU A 51 22.11 31.94 -29.49
C GLU A 51 21.32 30.95 -30.35
N ASP A 52 20.59 30.02 -29.71
CA ASP A 52 19.77 29.01 -30.38
C ASP A 52 18.63 29.63 -31.20
N THR A 53 18.13 30.80 -30.78
CA THR A 53 17.11 31.53 -31.54
C THR A 53 17.69 32.20 -32.79
N ALA A 54 18.99 32.53 -32.80
CA ALA A 54 19.66 33.23 -33.91
C ALA A 54 19.70 32.38 -35.18
N ILE A 55 19.91 31.08 -35.00
CA ILE A 55 20.01 30.09 -36.08
C ILE A 55 18.71 30.04 -36.88
N ARG A 56 17.58 30.32 -36.24
CA ARG A 56 16.25 30.07 -36.79
C ARG A 56 15.52 31.34 -37.23
N GLN A 57 15.84 32.48 -36.64
CA GLN A 57 15.20 33.74 -36.98
C GLN A 57 16.18 34.91 -36.80
N LYS A 58 16.29 35.77 -37.82
CA LYS A 58 17.16 36.97 -37.77
C LYS A 58 16.49 38.17 -37.11
N ASP A 59 15.16 38.23 -37.15
CA ASP A 59 14.35 39.32 -36.60
C ASP A 59 14.35 39.31 -35.04
N PRO A 60 14.87 40.36 -34.38
CA PRO A 60 15.06 40.40 -32.93
C PRO A 60 13.75 40.34 -32.13
N GLU A 61 12.64 40.87 -32.64
CA GLU A 61 11.37 40.83 -31.91
C GLU A 61 10.78 39.42 -31.88
N LYS A 62 10.87 38.71 -33.01
CA LYS A 62 10.41 37.31 -33.10
C LYS A 62 11.29 36.37 -32.29
N ARG A 63 12.59 36.66 -32.17
CA ARG A 63 13.49 35.89 -31.29
C ARG A 63 13.13 36.04 -29.82
N LYS A 64 12.75 37.23 -29.35
CA LYS A 64 12.28 37.43 -27.97
C LYS A 64 11.04 36.58 -27.66
N LYS A 65 10.13 36.41 -28.61
CA LYS A 65 8.96 35.52 -28.45
C LYS A 65 9.32 34.02 -28.37
N MET A 66 10.48 33.63 -28.90
CA MET A 66 10.98 32.25 -28.84
C MET A 66 11.78 31.96 -27.56
N LEU A 67 12.25 33.01 -26.88
CA LEU A 67 12.85 32.96 -25.54
C LEU A 67 11.76 32.79 -24.46
N GLN A 68 11.05 31.67 -24.52
CA GLN A 68 10.02 31.34 -23.54
C GLN A 68 10.13 29.88 -23.15
N THR A 69 9.78 29.58 -21.90
CA THR A 69 9.68 28.21 -21.41
C THR A 69 8.33 27.63 -21.84
N HIS A 70 8.36 26.43 -22.41
CA HIS A 70 7.14 25.71 -22.78
C HIS A 70 6.93 24.54 -21.80
N PRO A 71 5.71 24.29 -21.30
CA PRO A 71 5.44 23.24 -20.32
C PRO A 71 5.92 21.86 -20.79
N ASP A 72 5.66 21.47 -22.05
CA ASP A 72 6.15 20.19 -22.60
C ASP A 72 7.68 20.04 -22.55
N VAL A 73 8.42 21.10 -22.91
CA VAL A 73 9.90 21.09 -22.89
C VAL A 73 10.40 20.93 -21.46
N GLU A 74 9.76 21.64 -20.53
CA GLU A 74 10.12 21.60 -19.11
C GLU A 74 9.80 20.24 -18.48
N ARG A 75 8.72 19.55 -18.91
CA ARG A 75 8.43 18.18 -18.47
C ARG A 75 9.54 17.21 -18.86
N VAL A 76 9.99 17.23 -20.11
CA VAL A 76 11.09 16.36 -20.57
C VAL A 76 12.41 16.72 -19.89
N ARG A 77 12.69 18.02 -19.70
CA ARG A 77 13.87 18.49 -18.97
C ARG A 77 13.90 17.97 -17.54
N ARG A 78 12.77 18.03 -16.83
CA ARG A 78 12.64 17.50 -15.46
C ARG A 78 12.79 15.98 -15.41
N CYS A 79 12.28 15.25 -16.41
CA CYS A 79 12.56 13.81 -16.54
C CYS A 79 14.06 13.52 -16.65
N HIS A 80 14.75 14.27 -17.52
CA HIS A 80 16.19 14.11 -17.71
C HIS A 80 16.98 14.46 -16.44
N GLN A 81 16.59 15.51 -15.73
CA GLN A 81 17.22 15.88 -14.47
C GLN A 81 17.00 14.80 -13.39
N ASN A 82 15.77 14.30 -13.25
CA ASN A 82 15.46 13.20 -12.34
C ASN A 82 16.23 11.91 -12.70
N ASP A 83 16.47 11.67 -13.99
CA ASP A 83 17.33 10.56 -14.42
C ASP A 83 18.76 10.75 -13.92
N LEU A 84 19.35 11.92 -14.10
CA LEU A 84 20.71 12.21 -13.62
C LEU A 84 20.81 12.04 -12.11
N GLU A 85 19.82 12.53 -11.35
CA GLU A 85 19.79 12.45 -9.89
C GLU A 85 19.63 11.02 -9.37
N ASN A 86 19.05 10.08 -10.13
CA ASN A 86 18.77 8.71 -9.67
C ASN A 86 19.64 7.63 -10.33
N ILE A 87 19.90 7.74 -11.63
CA ILE A 87 20.66 6.72 -12.38
C ILE A 87 22.13 6.76 -12.00
N VAL A 88 22.70 7.93 -11.77
CA VAL A 88 24.11 8.06 -11.37
C VAL A 88 24.35 7.36 -10.01
N PRO A 89 23.56 7.62 -8.94
CA PRO A 89 23.66 6.82 -7.72
C PRO A 89 23.40 5.33 -7.92
N PHE A 90 22.44 4.95 -8.75
CA PHE A 90 22.16 3.54 -9.02
C PHE A 90 23.33 2.80 -9.67
N VAL A 91 24.04 3.42 -10.62
CA VAL A 91 25.22 2.79 -11.24
C VAL A 91 26.33 2.60 -10.20
N VAL A 92 26.57 3.60 -9.35
CA VAL A 92 27.62 3.52 -8.32
C VAL A 92 27.26 2.51 -7.23
N ILE A 93 26.07 2.65 -6.62
CA ILE A 93 25.63 1.78 -5.52
C ILE A 93 25.32 0.37 -6.04
N GLY A 94 24.72 0.25 -7.21
CA GLY A 94 24.42 -1.04 -7.84
C GLY A 94 25.67 -1.82 -8.20
N LEU A 95 26.75 -1.15 -8.61
CA LEU A 95 28.05 -1.78 -8.81
C LEU A 95 28.60 -2.31 -7.49
N LEU A 96 28.61 -1.48 -6.43
CA LEU A 96 29.06 -1.90 -5.10
C LEU A 96 28.23 -3.09 -4.57
N TYR A 97 26.92 -3.04 -4.77
CA TYR A 97 26.00 -4.12 -4.40
C TYR A 97 26.24 -5.40 -5.21
N ALA A 98 26.52 -5.32 -6.51
CA ALA A 98 26.87 -6.50 -7.30
C ALA A 98 28.15 -7.16 -6.79
N LEU A 99 29.11 -6.37 -6.30
CA LEU A 99 30.37 -6.84 -5.74
C LEU A 99 30.21 -7.51 -4.36
N THR A 100 29.10 -7.28 -3.63
CA THR A 100 28.85 -7.98 -2.36
C THR A 100 28.40 -9.43 -2.54
N GLY A 101 28.17 -9.88 -3.78
CA GLY A 101 27.73 -11.24 -4.10
C GLY A 101 26.32 -11.61 -3.60
N PRO A 102 25.28 -10.79 -3.85
CA PRO A 102 23.91 -11.12 -3.46
C PRO A 102 23.35 -12.29 -4.29
N ASP A 103 22.28 -12.91 -3.80
CA ASP A 103 21.55 -13.91 -4.57
C ASP A 103 20.99 -13.31 -5.89
N LEU A 104 21.09 -14.08 -6.98
CA LEU A 104 20.73 -13.62 -8.32
C LEU A 104 19.26 -13.20 -8.41
N SER A 105 18.34 -13.91 -7.76
CA SER A 105 16.92 -13.57 -7.81
C SER A 105 16.65 -12.23 -7.13
N THR A 106 17.32 -12.00 -6.01
CA THR A 106 17.23 -10.75 -5.25
C THR A 106 17.82 -9.60 -6.05
N ALA A 107 19.01 -9.77 -6.62
CA ALA A 107 19.64 -8.75 -7.47
C ALA A 107 18.80 -8.40 -8.70
N LEU A 108 18.28 -9.41 -9.41
CA LEU A 108 17.40 -9.20 -10.56
C LEU A 108 16.13 -8.46 -10.18
N LEU A 109 15.53 -8.75 -9.02
CA LEU A 109 14.35 -8.04 -8.54
C LEU A 109 14.67 -6.56 -8.32
N HIS A 110 15.76 -6.23 -7.60
CA HIS A 110 16.15 -4.85 -7.34
C HIS A 110 16.42 -4.08 -8.63
N PHE A 111 17.17 -4.67 -9.58
CA PHE A 111 17.47 -4.03 -10.86
C PHE A 111 16.21 -3.85 -11.71
N ARG A 112 15.35 -4.87 -11.82
CA ARG A 112 14.09 -4.79 -12.59
C ARG A 112 13.14 -3.75 -12.02
N VAL A 113 12.97 -3.71 -10.70
CA VAL A 113 12.11 -2.73 -10.02
C VAL A 113 12.64 -1.32 -10.26
N PHE A 114 13.95 -1.11 -10.11
CA PHE A 114 14.56 0.20 -10.37
C PHE A 114 14.32 0.63 -11.82
N VAL A 115 14.73 -0.19 -12.80
CA VAL A 115 14.57 0.12 -14.23
C VAL A 115 13.10 0.35 -14.57
N GLY A 116 12.22 -0.56 -14.17
CA GLY A 116 10.77 -0.45 -14.39
C GLY A 116 10.20 0.86 -13.85
N SER A 117 10.56 1.23 -12.61
CA SER A 117 10.12 2.51 -12.02
C SER A 117 10.55 3.72 -12.84
N ARG A 118 11.77 3.71 -13.41
CA ARG A 118 12.31 4.83 -14.19
C ARG A 118 11.58 4.97 -15.52
N PHE A 119 11.30 3.87 -16.20
CA PHE A 119 10.51 3.91 -17.44
C PHE A 119 9.08 4.39 -17.17
N ILE A 120 8.42 3.89 -16.12
CA ILE A 120 7.08 4.34 -15.73
C ILE A 120 7.08 5.84 -15.42
N HIS A 121 8.00 6.32 -14.58
CA HIS A 121 8.12 7.75 -14.26
C HIS A 121 8.25 8.61 -15.52
N THR A 122 9.06 8.15 -16.48
CA THR A 122 9.31 8.87 -17.74
C THR A 122 8.07 8.93 -18.60
N VAL A 123 7.41 7.79 -18.81
CA VAL A 123 6.19 7.70 -19.60
C VAL A 123 5.11 8.58 -18.98
N SER A 124 4.91 8.49 -17.66
CA SER A 124 3.92 9.29 -16.94
C SER A 124 4.14 10.80 -17.12
N TYR A 125 5.37 11.29 -17.01
CA TYR A 125 5.65 12.71 -17.15
C TYR A 125 5.61 13.19 -18.61
N VAL A 126 6.13 12.41 -19.57
CA VAL A 126 6.15 12.80 -20.99
C VAL A 126 4.74 12.82 -21.56
N LEU A 127 3.92 11.81 -21.25
CA LEU A 127 2.52 11.74 -21.67
C LEU A 127 1.58 12.63 -20.83
N ALA A 128 2.14 13.36 -19.85
CA ALA A 128 1.36 14.16 -18.90
C ALA A 128 0.21 13.36 -18.26
N LEU A 129 0.45 12.08 -17.97
CA LEU A 129 -0.51 11.27 -17.23
C LEU A 129 -0.70 11.91 -15.84
N PRO A 130 -1.94 11.95 -15.33
CA PRO A 130 -2.18 12.34 -13.95
C PRO A 130 -1.29 11.47 -13.05
N GLN A 131 -0.52 12.07 -12.15
CA GLN A 131 0.39 11.34 -11.27
C GLN A 131 -0.45 10.53 -10.27
N PRO A 132 -0.58 9.20 -10.41
CA PRO A 132 -1.47 8.44 -9.54
C PRO A 132 -1.01 8.48 -8.08
N SER A 133 0.30 8.62 -7.84
CA SER A 133 0.86 8.68 -6.50
C SER A 133 0.48 9.94 -5.72
N ARG A 134 0.31 11.10 -6.37
CA ARG A 134 -0.09 12.33 -5.66
C ARG A 134 -1.54 12.28 -5.21
N GLU A 135 -2.44 11.79 -6.07
CA GLU A 135 -3.84 11.63 -5.69
C GLU A 135 -3.99 10.56 -4.59
N VAL A 136 -3.26 9.45 -4.68
CA VAL A 136 -3.28 8.41 -3.64
C VAL A 136 -2.70 8.93 -2.31
N VAL A 137 -1.62 9.70 -2.33
CA VAL A 137 -1.08 10.34 -1.12
C VAL A 137 -2.07 11.34 -0.53
N HIS A 138 -2.70 12.19 -1.35
CA HIS A 138 -3.74 13.10 -0.87
C HIS A 138 -4.99 12.40 -0.31
N MET A 139 -5.36 11.23 -0.85
CA MET A 139 -6.45 10.41 -0.31
C MET A 139 -6.07 9.77 1.04
N ILE A 140 -4.83 9.28 1.16
CA ILE A 140 -4.29 8.69 2.40
C ILE A 140 -4.10 9.76 3.50
N ASP A 141 -3.73 10.98 3.12
CA ASP A 141 -3.57 12.12 4.03
C ASP A 141 -4.90 12.78 4.44
N SER A 142 -6.04 12.27 3.96
CA SER A 142 -7.32 12.80 4.40
C SER A 142 -7.55 12.49 5.88
N GLU A 143 -7.98 13.50 6.65
CA GLU A 143 -8.25 13.36 8.09
C GLU A 143 -9.29 12.25 8.36
N VAL A 144 -10.21 12.03 7.42
CA VAL A 144 -11.21 10.95 7.44
C VAL A 144 -10.57 9.58 7.29
N PHE A 145 -9.63 9.41 6.37
CA PHE A 145 -8.93 8.13 6.18
C PHE A 145 -8.05 7.80 7.39
N LEU A 146 -7.37 8.80 7.97
CA LEU A 146 -6.63 8.64 9.21
C LEU A 146 -7.55 8.22 10.36
N ALA A 147 -8.68 8.91 10.53
CA ALA A 147 -9.68 8.52 11.52
C ALA A 147 -10.18 7.09 11.28
N PHE A 148 -10.56 6.74 10.06
CA PHE A 148 -10.99 5.39 9.70
C PHE A 148 -9.93 4.34 10.06
N SER A 149 -8.68 4.52 9.65
CA SER A 149 -7.58 3.58 9.89
C SER A 149 -7.34 3.34 11.39
N THR A 150 -7.40 4.39 12.23
CA THR A 150 -7.27 4.25 13.68
C THR A 150 -8.40 3.41 14.28
N TYR A 151 -9.66 3.73 13.97
CA TYR A 151 -10.82 3.00 14.49
C TYR A 151 -10.91 1.57 13.94
N ALA A 152 -10.61 1.36 12.66
CA ALA A 152 -10.53 0.05 12.03
C ALA A 152 -9.46 -0.82 12.72
N THR A 153 -8.27 -0.26 12.98
CA THR A 153 -7.21 -0.96 13.70
C THR A 153 -7.64 -1.35 15.11
N ILE A 154 -8.33 -0.45 15.84
CA ILE A 154 -8.83 -0.73 17.19
C ILE A 154 -9.79 -1.93 17.19
N VAL A 155 -10.78 -1.96 16.29
CA VAL A 155 -11.78 -3.04 16.26
C VAL A 155 -11.18 -4.36 15.76
N VAL A 156 -10.25 -4.32 14.80
CA VAL A 156 -9.53 -5.50 14.32
C VAL A 156 -8.63 -6.07 15.41
N LEU A 157 -7.89 -5.22 16.12
CA LEU A 157 -7.06 -5.65 17.25
C LEU A 157 -7.91 -6.30 18.33
N LYS A 158 -9.05 -5.70 18.68
CA LYS A 158 -10.00 -6.31 19.62
C LYS A 158 -10.51 -7.67 19.12
N MET A 159 -10.80 -7.83 17.82
CA MET A 159 -11.21 -9.11 17.24
C MET A 159 -10.10 -10.16 17.35
N MET A 160 -8.84 -9.77 17.11
CA MET A 160 -7.68 -10.64 17.33
C MET A 160 -7.56 -11.08 18.80
N LEU A 161 -7.79 -10.16 19.76
CA LEU A 161 -7.81 -10.48 21.19
C LEU A 161 -8.91 -11.50 21.57
N MET A 162 -10.06 -11.51 20.87
CA MET A 162 -11.11 -12.52 21.10
C MET A 162 -10.64 -13.95 20.76
N SER A 163 -9.73 -14.10 19.78
CA SER A 163 -9.11 -15.39 19.47
C SER A 163 -8.28 -15.91 20.64
N PHE A 164 -7.41 -15.05 21.19
CA PHE A 164 -6.62 -15.37 22.38
C PHE A 164 -7.48 -15.70 23.60
N MET A 165 -8.55 -14.93 23.82
CA MET A 165 -9.49 -15.18 24.91
C MET A 165 -10.19 -16.54 24.78
N THR A 166 -10.58 -16.92 23.56
CA THR A 166 -11.16 -18.25 23.29
C THR A 166 -10.16 -19.35 23.64
N SER A 167 -8.90 -19.21 23.25
CA SER A 167 -7.83 -20.15 23.61
C SER A 167 -7.63 -20.25 25.13
N TYR A 168 -7.61 -19.11 25.82
CA TYR A 168 -7.50 -19.04 27.28
C TYR A 168 -8.63 -19.80 27.98
N PHE A 169 -9.89 -19.62 27.56
CA PHE A 169 -11.02 -20.36 28.13
C PHE A 169 -10.95 -21.86 27.84
N ARG A 170 -10.48 -22.27 26.65
CA ARG A 170 -10.26 -23.69 26.32
C ARG A 170 -9.23 -24.35 27.22
N MET A 171 -8.11 -23.67 27.47
CA MET A 171 -7.05 -24.16 28.34
C MET A 171 -7.49 -24.22 29.81
N THR A 172 -8.14 -23.17 30.32
CA THR A 172 -8.58 -23.11 31.72
C THR A 172 -9.72 -24.08 32.03
N LYS A 173 -10.70 -24.22 31.13
CA LYS A 173 -11.84 -25.15 31.28
C LYS A 173 -11.53 -26.59 30.83
N LYS A 174 -10.33 -26.80 30.27
CA LYS A 174 -9.86 -28.06 29.68
C LYS A 174 -10.91 -28.65 28.72
N ALA A 175 -11.45 -27.78 27.86
CA ALA A 175 -12.52 -28.11 26.91
C ALA A 175 -12.03 -27.86 25.49
N PHE A 176 -11.57 -28.93 24.84
CA PHE A 176 -10.99 -28.87 23.50
C PHE A 176 -12.01 -29.33 22.45
N SER A 177 -11.90 -28.79 21.25
CA SER A 177 -12.76 -29.21 20.13
C SER A 177 -12.21 -30.43 19.42
N ASN A 178 -10.88 -30.58 19.38
CA ASN A 178 -10.23 -31.65 18.66
C ASN A 178 -9.43 -32.56 19.59
N PRO A 179 -9.32 -33.87 19.27
CA PRO A 179 -8.61 -34.83 20.10
C PRO A 179 -7.10 -34.61 20.14
N GLU A 180 -6.48 -34.06 19.10
CA GLU A 180 -5.03 -33.80 19.05
C GLU A 180 -4.57 -32.76 20.08
N ASP A 181 -5.41 -31.76 20.38
CA ASP A 181 -5.12 -30.68 21.33
C ASP A 181 -5.12 -31.18 22.78
N THR A 182 -5.73 -32.35 23.03
CA THR A 182 -5.81 -32.95 24.37
C THR A 182 -4.47 -33.52 24.84
N ASN A 183 -3.52 -33.75 23.92
CA ASN A 183 -2.19 -34.30 24.22
C ASN A 183 -1.36 -33.38 25.12
N LEU A 184 -1.60 -32.06 25.05
CA LEU A 184 -0.92 -31.09 25.91
C LEU A 184 -1.52 -31.04 27.33
N SER A 185 -2.75 -31.54 27.54
CA SER A 185 -3.49 -31.42 28.80
C SER A 185 -3.72 -32.73 29.56
N ALA A 186 -3.62 -33.90 28.92
CA ALA A 186 -3.71 -35.20 29.60
C ALA A 186 -2.79 -36.26 28.98
N LYS A 187 -2.18 -37.09 29.86
CA LYS A 187 -1.24 -38.16 29.48
C LYS A 187 -1.92 -39.51 29.15
N ALA A 188 -3.13 -39.77 29.66
CA ALA A 188 -3.83 -41.05 29.49
C ALA A 188 -4.95 -40.99 28.42
N SER A 189 -5.11 -42.08 27.66
CA SER A 189 -6.01 -42.15 26.49
C SER A 189 -7.50 -41.95 26.81
N GLU A 190 -7.97 -42.48 27.95
CA GLU A 190 -9.38 -42.33 28.35
C GLU A 190 -9.74 -40.92 28.81
N ASP A 191 -8.83 -40.23 29.49
CA ASP A 191 -9.05 -38.87 29.95
C ASP A 191 -9.09 -37.88 28.79
N ARG A 192 -8.34 -38.16 27.70
CA ARG A 192 -8.39 -37.36 26.46
C ARG A 192 -9.78 -37.32 25.82
N LYS A 193 -10.53 -38.43 25.83
CA LYS A 193 -11.90 -38.44 25.31
C LYS A 193 -12.87 -37.59 26.12
N LYS A 194 -12.63 -37.45 27.44
CA LYS A 194 -13.45 -36.60 28.33
C LYS A 194 -13.16 -35.11 28.17
N LEU A 195 -11.98 -34.76 27.63
CA LEU A 195 -11.54 -33.39 27.37
C LEU A 195 -12.09 -32.81 26.05
N VAL A 196 -12.47 -33.69 25.11
CA VAL A 196 -13.20 -33.29 23.90
C VAL A 196 -14.66 -33.09 24.27
N ARG A 197 -14.98 -31.88 24.72
CA ARG A 197 -16.32 -31.51 25.15
C ARG A 197 -16.63 -30.06 24.82
N VAL A 198 -17.92 -29.80 24.68
CA VAL A 198 -18.45 -28.46 24.50
C VAL A 198 -18.65 -27.83 25.87
N ASP A 199 -17.99 -26.69 26.11
CA ASP A 199 -18.17 -25.89 27.33
C ASP A 199 -18.96 -24.61 26.99
N PRO A 200 -20.00 -24.26 27.77
CA PRO A 200 -20.87 -23.13 27.47
C PRO A 200 -20.16 -21.77 27.53
N ASP A 201 -19.11 -21.62 28.34
CA ASP A 201 -18.32 -20.37 28.38
C ASP A 201 -17.42 -20.27 27.14
N VAL A 202 -16.82 -21.38 26.70
CA VAL A 202 -16.02 -21.44 25.45
C VAL A 202 -16.89 -21.14 24.23
N GLU A 203 -18.08 -21.72 24.15
CA GLU A 203 -19.01 -21.43 23.06
C GLU A 203 -19.47 -19.98 23.07
N ARG A 204 -19.67 -19.38 24.24
CA ARG A 204 -20.06 -17.98 24.37
C ARG A 204 -19.00 -17.06 23.76
N VAL A 205 -17.73 -17.25 24.09
CA VAL A 205 -16.64 -16.44 23.51
C VAL A 205 -16.51 -16.70 22.01
N ARG A 206 -16.63 -17.96 21.57
CA ARG A 206 -16.63 -18.32 20.13
C ARG A 206 -17.75 -17.62 19.36
N ARG A 207 -18.99 -17.61 19.88
CA ARG A 207 -20.13 -16.93 19.24
C ARG A 207 -19.94 -15.41 19.22
N CYS A 208 -19.34 -14.84 20.27
CA CYS A 208 -18.99 -13.42 20.27
C CYS A 208 -17.96 -13.10 19.16
N HIS A 209 -16.92 -13.92 19.02
CA HIS A 209 -15.91 -13.75 17.97
C HIS A 209 -16.52 -13.92 16.57
N LEU A 210 -17.40 -14.90 16.37
CA LEU A 210 -18.10 -15.06 15.09
C LEU A 210 -18.96 -13.83 14.75
N ASN A 211 -19.70 -13.30 15.73
CA ASN A 211 -20.46 -12.07 15.53
C ASN A 211 -19.56 -10.88 15.21
N ASP A 212 -18.37 -10.80 15.81
CA ASP A 212 -17.40 -9.78 15.47
C ASP A 212 -16.91 -9.92 14.02
N LEU A 213 -16.65 -11.12 13.52
CA LEU A 213 -16.31 -11.34 12.11
C LEU A 213 -17.45 -10.91 11.19
N GLU A 214 -18.68 -11.30 11.49
CA GLU A 214 -19.89 -10.96 10.70
C GLU A 214 -20.15 -9.45 10.62
N ASN A 215 -19.67 -8.65 11.58
CA ASN A 215 -19.95 -7.20 11.63
C ASN A 215 -18.73 -6.32 11.33
N ILE A 216 -17.56 -6.68 11.84
CA ILE A 216 -16.32 -5.90 11.65
C ILE A 216 -15.83 -6.04 10.22
N VAL A 217 -15.92 -7.22 9.59
CA VAL A 217 -15.48 -7.39 8.20
C VAL A 217 -16.28 -6.50 7.25
N PRO A 218 -17.63 -6.49 7.26
CA PRO A 218 -18.39 -5.53 6.47
C PRO A 218 -18.10 -4.07 6.82
N PHE A 219 -17.91 -3.74 8.11
CA PHE A 219 -17.55 -2.38 8.51
C PHE A 219 -16.21 -1.92 7.95
N VAL A 220 -15.18 -2.77 7.94
CA VAL A 220 -13.86 -2.41 7.38
C VAL A 220 -13.99 -2.17 5.87
N VAL A 221 -14.73 -3.02 5.16
CA VAL A 221 -14.93 -2.87 3.70
C VAL A 221 -15.75 -1.61 3.39
N ILE A 222 -16.92 -1.47 4.00
CA ILE A 222 -17.83 -0.33 3.74
C ILE A 222 -17.23 0.97 4.28
N GLY A 223 -16.59 0.94 5.44
CA GLY A 223 -15.94 2.10 6.04
C GLY A 223 -14.75 2.61 5.22
N LEU A 224 -14.00 1.71 4.58
CA LEU A 224 -12.95 2.08 3.63
C LEU A 224 -13.56 2.77 2.41
N LEU A 225 -14.59 2.18 1.79
CA LEU A 225 -15.27 2.79 0.66
C LEU A 225 -15.89 4.14 1.04
N TYR A 226 -16.47 4.25 2.22
CA TYR A 226 -17.04 5.48 2.76
C TYR A 226 -15.97 6.55 3.03
N ALA A 227 -14.78 6.18 3.52
CA ALA A 227 -13.70 7.15 3.68
C ALA A 227 -13.22 7.71 2.32
N LEU A 228 -13.25 6.87 1.28
CA LEU A 228 -12.86 7.26 -0.08
C LEU A 228 -13.90 8.13 -0.79
N THR A 229 -15.15 8.19 -0.33
CA THR A 229 -16.17 9.11 -0.91
C THR A 229 -16.04 10.55 -0.43
N GLY A 230 -15.08 10.86 0.45
CA GLY A 230 -14.83 12.21 0.98
C GLY A 230 -15.99 12.80 1.81
N PRO A 231 -16.54 12.08 2.80
CA PRO A 231 -17.61 12.58 3.66
C PRO A 231 -17.11 13.66 4.62
N ASP A 232 -18.04 14.41 5.21
CA ASP A 232 -17.73 15.35 6.29
C ASP A 232 -17.09 14.62 7.49
N LEU A 233 -16.02 15.20 8.02
CA LEU A 233 -15.20 14.61 9.08
C LEU A 233 -16.01 14.34 10.35
N SER A 234 -16.86 15.29 10.76
CA SER A 234 -17.63 15.15 11.99
C SER A 234 -18.61 13.98 11.90
N THR A 235 -19.23 13.83 10.73
CA THR A 235 -20.16 12.75 10.44
C THR A 235 -19.44 11.41 10.37
N ALA A 236 -18.27 11.34 9.73
CA ALA A 236 -17.48 10.11 9.66
C ALA A 236 -16.98 9.66 11.04
N LEU A 237 -16.46 10.59 11.85
CA LEU A 237 -16.04 10.31 13.22
C LEU A 237 -17.18 9.77 14.08
N LEU A 238 -18.39 10.32 13.93
CA LEU A 238 -19.56 9.82 14.64
C LEU A 238 -19.85 8.36 14.28
N HIS A 239 -19.91 8.03 12.98
CA HIS A 239 -20.16 6.65 12.54
C HIS A 239 -19.11 5.68 13.08
N PHE A 240 -17.82 6.04 13.00
CA PHE A 240 -16.74 5.19 13.49
C PHE A 240 -16.80 5.01 15.01
N ARG A 241 -17.00 6.09 15.78
CA ARG A 241 -17.10 6.04 17.25
C ARG A 241 -18.29 5.22 17.72
N VAL A 242 -19.46 5.42 17.11
CA VAL A 242 -20.69 4.69 17.45
C VAL A 242 -20.54 3.21 17.11
N PHE A 243 -19.96 2.88 15.95
CA PHE A 243 -19.69 1.50 15.59
C PHE A 243 -18.73 0.85 16.59
N VAL A 244 -17.56 1.44 16.83
CA VAL A 244 -16.56 0.91 17.77
C VAL A 244 -17.17 0.75 19.17
N GLY A 245 -17.82 1.80 19.69
CA GLY A 245 -18.46 1.77 21.00
C GLY A 245 -19.51 0.67 21.13
N SER A 246 -20.40 0.54 20.13
CA SER A 246 -21.41 -0.52 20.13
C SER A 246 -20.79 -1.92 20.11
N ARG A 247 -19.65 -2.10 19.42
CA ARG A 247 -18.92 -3.38 19.41
C ARG A 247 -18.26 -3.73 20.73
N PHE A 248 -17.69 -2.75 21.43
CA PHE A 248 -17.16 -3.00 22.78
C PHE A 248 -18.28 -3.34 23.77
N VAL A 249 -19.38 -2.58 23.75
CA VAL A 249 -20.55 -2.86 24.60
C VAL A 249 -21.12 -4.24 24.30
N HIS A 250 -21.27 -4.61 23.02
CA HIS A 250 -21.75 -5.93 22.64
C HIS A 250 -20.87 -7.04 23.20
N THR A 251 -19.54 -6.92 23.07
CA THR A 251 -18.61 -7.94 23.58
C THR A 251 -18.62 -8.05 25.09
N VAL A 252 -18.62 -6.92 25.81
CA VAL A 252 -18.73 -6.93 27.28
C VAL A 252 -20.04 -7.58 27.71
N ALA A 253 -21.15 -7.19 27.09
CA ALA A 253 -22.46 -7.78 27.38
C ALA A 253 -22.52 -9.28 27.06
N TYR A 254 -21.82 -9.72 26.01
CA TYR A 254 -21.75 -11.12 25.62
C TYR A 254 -20.91 -11.93 26.61
N VAL A 255 -19.71 -11.48 26.97
CA VAL A 255 -18.78 -12.19 27.85
C VAL A 255 -19.28 -12.21 29.30
N MET A 256 -19.79 -11.09 29.80
CA MET A 256 -20.30 -10.95 31.18
C MET A 256 -21.73 -11.51 31.37
N ALA A 257 -22.31 -12.14 30.35
CA ALA A 257 -23.66 -12.71 30.39
C ALA A 257 -24.74 -11.72 30.88
N VAL A 258 -24.63 -10.45 30.46
CA VAL A 258 -25.60 -9.40 30.81
C VAL A 258 -26.98 -9.79 30.24
N PRO A 259 -28.07 -9.58 30.99
CA PRO A 259 -29.41 -9.91 30.53
C PRO A 259 -29.74 -9.22 29.19
N GLN A 260 -30.61 -9.86 28.42
CA GLN A 260 -31.26 -9.20 27.28
C GLN A 260 -32.06 -8.00 27.83
N PRO A 261 -32.17 -6.86 27.11
CA PRO A 261 -32.00 -6.67 25.65
C PRO A 261 -30.65 -6.07 25.22
N THR A 262 -29.71 -5.87 26.14
CA THR A 262 -28.48 -5.09 25.95
C THR A 262 -27.65 -5.52 24.74
N ARG A 263 -27.53 -6.83 24.51
CA ARG A 263 -26.81 -7.41 23.35
C ARG A 263 -27.49 -7.08 22.03
N ALA A 264 -28.81 -7.24 21.96
CA ALA A 264 -29.57 -7.00 20.74
C ALA A 264 -29.55 -5.52 20.36
N LEU A 265 -29.67 -4.62 21.35
CA LEU A 265 -29.58 -3.18 21.12
C LEU A 265 -28.19 -2.77 20.62
N ALA A 266 -27.12 -3.25 21.26
CA ALA A 266 -25.75 -2.97 20.81
C ALA A 266 -25.48 -3.51 19.39
N PHE A 267 -26.00 -4.69 19.06
CA PHE A 267 -25.93 -5.24 17.70
C PHE A 267 -26.69 -4.37 16.70
N ALA A 268 -27.94 -3.98 17.01
CA ALA A 268 -28.76 -3.15 16.13
C ALA A 268 -28.09 -1.80 15.84
N VAL A 269 -27.55 -1.14 16.87
CA VAL A 269 -26.82 0.13 16.70
C VAL A 269 -25.65 -0.03 15.74
N GLY A 270 -24.81 -1.06 15.93
CA GLY A 270 -23.69 -1.34 15.03
C GLY A 270 -24.12 -1.62 13.60
N LEU A 271 -25.20 -2.39 13.43
CA LEU A 271 -25.76 -2.72 12.12
C LEU A 271 -26.30 -1.48 11.40
N PHE A 272 -27.05 -0.63 12.10
CA PHE A 272 -27.58 0.62 11.54
C PHE A 272 -26.48 1.58 11.12
N THR A 273 -25.39 1.70 11.90
CA THR A 273 -24.24 2.52 11.47
C THR A 273 -23.62 2.01 10.18
N THR A 274 -23.46 0.70 10.01
CA THR A 274 -22.91 0.12 8.79
C THR A 274 -23.85 0.32 7.59
N PHE A 275 -25.16 0.15 7.78
CA PHE A 275 -26.15 0.42 6.74
C PHE A 275 -26.20 1.90 6.34
N SER A 276 -26.11 2.82 7.29
CA SER A 276 -26.05 4.27 7.02
C SER A 276 -24.87 4.62 6.12
N MET A 277 -23.67 4.10 6.43
CA MET A 277 -22.49 4.30 5.58
C MET A 277 -22.66 3.64 4.20
N ALA A 278 -23.18 2.41 4.16
CA ALA A 278 -23.43 1.71 2.90
C ALA A 278 -24.40 2.47 2.00
N TYR A 279 -25.49 2.99 2.57
CA TYR A 279 -26.45 3.82 1.86
C TYR A 279 -25.78 5.06 1.27
N ARG A 280 -24.97 5.77 2.05
CA ARG A 280 -24.22 6.94 1.57
C ARG A 280 -23.27 6.58 0.43
N VAL A 281 -22.49 5.51 0.56
CA VAL A 281 -21.61 5.03 -0.51
C VAL A 281 -22.41 4.75 -1.78
N LEU A 282 -23.52 4.03 -1.68
CA LEU A 282 -24.37 3.72 -2.82
C LEU A 282 -24.94 4.97 -3.48
N THR A 283 -25.46 5.95 -2.71
CA THR A 283 -25.99 7.20 -3.28
C THR A 283 -24.92 8.07 -3.94
N THR A 284 -23.66 7.97 -3.51
CA THR A 284 -22.57 8.73 -4.11
C THR A 284 -22.01 8.02 -5.36
N SER A 285 -21.98 6.69 -5.36
CA SER A 285 -21.42 5.90 -6.48
C SER A 285 -22.42 5.59 -7.60
N LEU A 286 -23.72 5.49 -7.30
CA LEU A 286 -24.77 5.40 -8.31
C LEU A 286 -25.15 6.82 -8.74
N PHE A 287 -24.70 7.23 -9.93
CA PHE A 287 -25.23 8.41 -10.62
C PHE A 287 -26.69 8.16 -11.03
N LEU A 288 -27.63 8.33 -10.10
CA LEU A 288 -29.07 8.44 -10.36
C LEU A 288 -29.58 9.79 -9.87
#